data_AF-A0A919LSW8-F1
#
_entry.id   AF-A0A919LSW8-F1
#
_cell.length_a   1.000
_cell.length_b   1.000
_cell.length_c   1.000
_cell.angle_alpha   90.00
_cell.angle_beta   90.00
_cell.angle_gamma   90.00
#
_symmetry.space_group_name_H-M   'P 1'
#
loop_
_entity.id
_entity.type
_entity.pdbx_description
1 polymer ?
#
loop_
_entity_poly.entity_id
_entity_poly.type
_entity_poly.pdbx_seq_one_letter_code
_entity_poly.pdbx_strand_id
1 'polypeptide(L)'
;MLYQSYPQAERAVPARAAYMTLWTMQQVVQRGTGRQLGAKYPGLHLAGKTGTTNNNVDTWFAGIDGSQVTITWVGRDNNQPTKLYGASGAMSIYQRYLANQTPTPLVLTVPEDVVDMGVDSNGNFVCSGGMRSLPVWTTQPDALCRQGEMMQQQQLQQQEAKNPFNQSGQQQQQQQQQQQQQPPKQQEKSDGVAGWIKDMFGSN
;
A
#
# COMPACT_ATOMS: atom_id res chain seq x y z
N MET A 1 1.30 26.01 52.09
CA MET A 1 0.75 25.50 50.81
C MET A 1 0.36 24.05 51.01
N LEU A 2 -0.89 23.65 50.75
CA LEU A 2 -1.38 22.28 51.02
C LEU A 2 -1.20 21.32 49.84
N TYR A 3 -1.17 21.85 48.61
CA TYR A 3 -0.90 21.09 47.40
C TYR A 3 -0.44 22.03 46.28
N GLN A 4 0.45 21.53 45.43
CA GLN A 4 0.86 22.14 44.17
C GLN A 4 0.99 21.06 43.10
N SER A 5 0.44 21.30 41.92
CA SER A 5 0.65 20.42 40.76
C SER A 5 1.92 20.83 40.02
N TYR A 6 2.73 19.85 39.63
CA TYR A 6 3.92 20.02 38.80
C TYR A 6 3.79 19.12 37.57
N PRO A 7 4.38 19.49 36.41
CA PRO A 7 4.38 18.62 35.23
C PRO A 7 5.08 17.28 35.51
N GLN A 8 4.36 16.18 35.30
CA GLN A 8 4.84 14.81 35.49
C GLN A 8 4.57 13.96 34.24
N ALA A 9 4.89 14.51 33.07
CA ALA A 9 4.70 13.78 31.81
C ALA A 9 5.73 12.66 31.65
N GLU A 10 5.27 11.47 31.30
CA GLU A 10 6.12 10.29 31.09
C GLU A 10 6.15 9.88 29.61
N ARG A 11 7.31 9.42 29.15
CA ARG A 11 7.49 8.91 27.78
C ARG A 11 6.89 7.50 27.68
N ALA A 12 5.67 7.40 27.13
CA ALA A 12 5.02 6.11 26.91
C ALA A 12 5.42 5.42 25.59
N VAL A 13 5.60 6.20 24.50
CA VAL A 13 5.91 5.69 23.16
C VAL A 13 6.94 6.58 22.43
N PRO A 14 7.70 6.04 21.45
CA PRO A 14 8.62 6.83 20.64
C PRO A 14 7.90 7.97 19.90
N ALA A 15 8.53 9.15 19.82
CA ALA A 15 7.95 10.33 19.17
C ALA A 15 7.62 10.08 17.69
N ARG A 16 8.47 9.32 16.99
CA ARG A 16 8.31 8.97 15.57
C ARG A 16 7.08 8.09 15.33
N ALA A 17 6.84 7.11 16.21
CA ALA A 17 5.64 6.28 16.17
C ALA A 17 4.37 7.12 16.41
N ALA A 18 4.38 7.97 17.44
CA ALA A 18 3.26 8.87 17.72
C ALA A 18 2.97 9.81 16.56
N TYR A 19 4.02 10.40 15.96
CA TYR A 19 3.90 11.26 14.78
C TYR A 19 3.26 10.54 13.60
N MET A 20 3.74 9.34 13.22
CA MET A 20 3.19 8.59 12.10
C MET A 20 1.74 8.15 12.35
N THR A 21 1.40 7.76 13.58
CA THR A 21 0.01 7.49 13.97
C THR A 21 -0.85 8.74 13.83
N LEU A 22 -0.40 9.89 14.33
CA LEU A 22 -1.14 11.14 14.29
C LEU A 22 -1.31 11.67 12.85
N TRP A 23 -0.27 11.58 12.03
CA TRP A 23 -0.31 11.87 10.60
C TRP A 23 -1.34 10.98 9.90
N THR A 24 -1.35 9.68 10.20
CA THR A 24 -2.35 8.74 9.66
C THR A 24 -3.76 9.08 10.12
N MET A 25 -3.93 9.53 11.36
CA MET A 25 -5.22 10.02 11.86
C MET A 25 -5.69 11.31 11.18
N GLN A 26 -4.78 12.19 10.71
CA GLN A 26 -5.17 13.30 9.82
C GLN A 26 -5.72 12.76 8.48
N GLN A 27 -5.14 11.68 7.95
CA GLN A 27 -5.65 11.04 6.73
C GLN A 27 -7.06 10.44 6.91
N VAL A 28 -7.36 9.89 8.09
CA VAL A 28 -8.70 9.39 8.44
C VAL A 28 -9.74 10.50 8.33
N VAL A 29 -9.40 11.71 8.82
CA VAL A 29 -10.28 12.87 8.77
C VAL A 29 -10.30 13.53 7.39
N GLN A 30 -9.21 13.51 6.65
CA GLN A 30 -9.13 14.15 5.33
C GLN A 30 -9.82 13.31 4.23
N ARG A 31 -9.63 11.99 4.24
CA ARG A 31 -10.09 11.10 3.16
C ARG A 31 -10.63 9.75 3.62
N GLY A 32 -10.49 9.40 4.89
CA GLY A 32 -10.99 8.15 5.45
C GLY A 32 -12.43 8.23 5.97
N THR A 33 -12.68 7.54 7.08
CA THR A 33 -14.00 7.42 7.71
C THR A 33 -14.48 8.73 8.33
N GLY A 34 -13.59 9.69 8.61
CA GLY A 34 -13.90 11.02 9.13
C GLY A 34 -14.00 12.11 8.06
N ARG A 35 -13.97 11.76 6.76
CA ARG A 35 -13.88 12.72 5.63
C ARG A 35 -14.90 13.85 5.64
N GLN A 36 -16.09 13.62 6.19
CA GLN A 36 -17.13 14.65 6.31
C GLN A 36 -16.64 15.83 7.17
N LEU A 37 -15.87 15.54 8.22
CA LEU A 37 -15.33 16.56 9.11
C LEU A 37 -14.18 17.32 8.44
N GLY A 38 -13.26 16.62 7.76
CA GLY A 38 -12.16 17.25 7.03
C GLY A 38 -12.63 18.13 5.89
N ALA A 39 -13.70 17.75 5.19
CA ALA A 39 -14.31 18.58 4.15
C ALA A 39 -14.92 19.88 4.71
N LYS A 40 -15.45 19.84 5.95
CA LYS A 40 -16.03 21.01 6.61
C LYS A 40 -14.98 21.95 7.20
N TYR A 41 -13.89 21.39 7.72
CA TYR A 41 -12.83 22.15 8.39
C TYR A 41 -11.44 21.87 7.79
N PRO A 42 -11.23 22.12 6.49
CA PRO A 42 -10.00 21.73 5.79
C PRO A 42 -8.75 22.44 6.36
N GLY A 43 -8.89 23.69 6.80
CA GLY A 43 -7.76 24.46 7.36
C GLY A 43 -7.31 24.03 8.76
N LEU A 44 -8.11 23.22 9.47
CA LEU A 44 -7.75 22.78 10.82
C LEU A 44 -6.82 21.56 10.83
N HIS A 45 -6.77 20.79 9.74
CA HIS A 45 -5.95 19.58 9.64
C HIS A 45 -6.14 18.62 10.83
N LEU A 46 -7.38 18.50 11.33
CA LEU A 46 -7.70 17.69 12.51
C LEU A 46 -7.22 16.25 12.34
N ALA A 47 -6.67 15.68 13.40
CA ALA A 47 -6.46 14.24 13.49
C ALA A 47 -7.64 13.60 14.21
N GLY A 48 -8.07 12.42 13.78
CA GLY A 48 -9.14 11.74 14.49
C GLY A 48 -9.36 10.29 14.11
N LYS A 49 -10.18 9.63 14.90
CA LYS A 49 -10.56 8.23 14.70
C LYS A 49 -12.04 8.01 15.01
N THR A 50 -12.71 7.33 14.09
CA THR A 50 -14.09 6.86 14.25
C THR A 50 -14.11 5.52 14.98
N GLY A 51 -15.07 5.33 15.90
CA GLY A 51 -15.37 4.05 16.54
C GLY A 51 -16.87 3.73 16.47
N THR A 52 -17.20 2.47 16.26
CA THR A 52 -18.58 1.95 16.25
C THR A 52 -18.58 0.52 16.77
N THR A 53 -19.51 0.20 17.67
CA THR A 53 -19.73 -1.18 18.12
C THR A 53 -20.79 -1.86 17.26
N ASN A 54 -20.86 -3.19 17.35
CA ASN A 54 -21.87 -3.99 16.66
C ASN A 54 -23.28 -3.54 17.03
N ASN A 55 -24.24 -3.70 16.11
CA ASN A 55 -25.62 -3.26 16.26
C ASN A 55 -25.80 -1.78 16.61
N ASN A 56 -24.78 -0.95 16.38
CA ASN A 56 -24.82 0.49 16.60
C ASN A 56 -25.23 0.87 18.03
N VAL A 57 -24.76 0.09 19.02
CA VAL A 57 -24.97 0.40 20.44
C VAL A 57 -24.21 1.65 20.82
N ASP A 58 -22.95 1.74 20.38
CA ASP A 58 -22.07 2.87 20.65
C ASP A 58 -21.51 3.46 19.37
N THR A 59 -21.43 4.78 19.37
CA THR A 59 -20.62 5.54 18.42
C THR A 59 -19.62 6.39 19.19
N TRP A 60 -18.38 6.41 18.71
CA TRP A 60 -17.28 7.16 19.29
C TRP A 60 -16.59 8.00 18.24
N PHE A 61 -16.11 9.17 18.65
CA PHE A 61 -15.16 9.96 17.89
C PHE A 61 -14.08 10.50 18.82
N ALA A 62 -12.83 10.24 18.49
CA ALA A 62 -11.68 10.89 19.12
C ALA A 62 -11.13 11.92 18.14
N GLY A 63 -11.18 13.20 18.51
CA GLY A 63 -10.68 14.32 17.71
C GLY A 63 -9.53 15.03 18.41
N ILE A 64 -8.53 15.43 17.65
CA ILE A 64 -7.34 16.14 18.11
C ILE A 64 -7.17 17.38 17.25
N ASP A 65 -7.13 18.54 17.90
CA ASP A 65 -6.75 19.81 17.30
C ASP A 65 -5.36 20.26 17.81
N GLY A 66 -4.89 21.46 17.46
CA GLY A 66 -3.57 21.94 17.88
C GLY A 66 -3.38 22.16 19.38
N SER A 67 -4.44 22.03 20.19
CA SER A 67 -4.46 22.39 21.60
C SER A 67 -5.13 21.36 22.52
N GLN A 68 -6.05 20.54 22.00
CA GLN A 68 -6.95 19.72 22.79
C GLN A 68 -7.17 18.35 22.17
N VAL A 69 -7.42 17.37 23.05
CA VAL A 69 -7.98 16.06 22.70
C VAL A 69 -9.43 16.04 23.18
N THR A 70 -10.36 15.77 22.28
CA THR A 70 -11.79 15.67 22.59
C THR A 70 -12.29 14.26 22.28
N ILE A 71 -12.84 13.60 23.28
CA ILE A 71 -13.50 12.29 23.12
C ILE A 71 -15.00 12.50 23.19
N THR A 72 -15.72 12.03 22.18
CA THR A 72 -17.17 12.10 22.12
C THR A 72 -17.75 10.71 22.02
N TRP A 73 -18.68 10.39 22.90
CA TRP A 73 -19.46 9.16 22.89
C TRP A 73 -20.94 9.48 22.74
N VAL A 74 -21.63 8.65 21.97
CA VAL A 74 -23.09 8.63 21.91
C VAL A 74 -23.53 7.18 21.93
N GLY A 75 -24.35 6.86 22.93
CA GLY A 75 -25.02 5.58 23.12
C GLY A 75 -26.29 5.75 23.94
N ARG A 76 -26.93 4.64 24.29
CA ARG A 76 -28.11 4.61 25.16
C ARG A 76 -27.73 3.94 26.47
N ASP A 77 -28.16 4.49 27.60
CA ASP A 77 -27.85 3.94 28.93
C ASP A 77 -28.28 2.48 29.10
N ASN A 78 -29.33 2.07 28.37
CA ASN A 78 -29.83 0.69 28.37
C ASN A 78 -29.15 -0.25 27.35
N ASN A 79 -28.05 0.19 26.73
CA ASN A 79 -27.26 -0.55 25.74
C ASN A 79 -28.06 -1.04 24.51
N GLN A 80 -29.21 -0.44 24.24
CA GLN A 80 -30.00 -0.78 23.06
C GLN A 80 -29.44 -0.09 21.81
N PRO A 81 -29.67 -0.62 20.61
CA PRO A 81 -29.28 0.03 19.36
C PRO A 81 -29.74 1.48 19.26
N THR A 82 -28.86 2.36 18.79
CA THR A 82 -29.13 3.79 18.56
C THR A 82 -29.77 4.07 17.20
N LYS A 83 -29.70 3.11 16.26
CA LYS A 83 -30.00 3.29 14.82
C LYS A 83 -29.08 4.31 14.12
N LEU A 84 -28.00 4.75 14.75
CA LEU A 84 -27.00 5.66 14.17
C LEU A 84 -25.89 4.83 13.50
N TYR A 85 -25.75 4.95 12.18
CA TYR A 85 -24.75 4.20 11.41
C TYR A 85 -23.43 4.96 11.30
N GLY A 86 -22.31 4.23 11.40
CA GLY A 86 -20.98 4.84 11.45
C GLY A 86 -20.78 5.69 12.70
N ALA A 87 -19.66 6.40 12.79
CA ALA A 87 -19.44 7.37 13.88
C ALA A 87 -20.28 8.65 13.71
N SER A 88 -21.35 8.64 12.91
CA SER A 88 -22.16 9.81 12.56
C SER A 88 -22.76 10.49 13.79
N GLY A 89 -23.18 9.72 14.80
CA GLY A 89 -23.65 10.22 16.09
C GLY A 89 -22.59 11.08 16.78
N ALA A 90 -21.56 10.44 17.35
CA ALA A 90 -20.47 11.13 18.04
C ALA A 90 -19.75 12.19 17.19
N MET A 91 -19.49 11.92 15.91
CA MET A 91 -18.82 12.88 15.03
C MET A 91 -19.68 14.12 14.77
N SER A 92 -21.01 14.00 14.68
CA SER A 92 -21.89 15.17 14.52
C SER A 92 -21.91 16.05 15.77
N ILE A 93 -21.82 15.45 16.96
CA ILE A 93 -21.70 16.18 18.23
C ILE A 93 -20.34 16.88 18.30
N TYR A 94 -19.25 16.19 17.95
CA TYR A 94 -17.92 16.80 17.86
C TYR A 94 -17.89 17.96 16.84
N GLN A 95 -18.54 17.82 15.69
CA GLN A 95 -18.66 18.88 14.69
C GLN A 95 -19.35 20.14 15.25
N ARG A 96 -20.39 19.96 16.08
CA ARG A 96 -21.09 21.06 16.75
C ARG A 96 -20.24 21.69 17.85
N TYR A 97 -19.53 20.86 18.63
CA TYR A 97 -18.56 21.33 19.61
C TYR A 97 -17.52 22.25 18.97
N LEU A 98 -16.91 21.84 17.84
CA LEU A 98 -15.98 22.67 17.09
C LEU A 98 -16.60 23.98 16.58
N ALA A 99 -17.89 23.98 16.23
CA ALA A 99 -18.59 25.19 15.75
C ALA A 99 -18.93 26.18 16.88
N ASN A 100 -18.96 25.72 18.13
CA ASN A 100 -19.31 26.52 19.30
C ASN A 100 -18.08 27.19 19.95
N GLN A 101 -16.88 26.98 19.41
CA GLN A 101 -15.64 27.59 19.86
C GLN A 101 -14.71 27.87 18.68
N THR A 102 -13.53 28.42 18.94
CA THR A 102 -12.49 28.61 17.92
C THR A 102 -11.42 27.52 18.07
N PRO A 103 -11.47 26.43 17.28
CA PRO A 103 -10.49 25.36 17.35
C PRO A 103 -9.12 25.80 16.81
N THR A 104 -8.07 25.16 17.31
CA THR A 104 -6.69 25.48 16.91
C THR A 104 -6.26 24.57 15.76
N PRO A 105 -5.75 25.09 14.63
CA PRO A 105 -5.19 24.25 13.56
C PRO A 105 -4.10 23.31 14.09
N LEU A 106 -4.19 22.03 13.73
CA LEU A 106 -3.20 21.02 14.11
C LEU A 106 -2.04 21.02 13.12
N VAL A 107 -0.91 21.58 13.53
CA VAL A 107 0.35 21.54 12.79
C VAL A 107 1.27 20.50 13.43
N LEU A 108 1.57 19.43 12.70
CA LEU A 108 2.44 18.38 13.21
C LEU A 108 3.91 18.80 13.12
N THR A 109 4.62 18.73 14.26
CA THR A 109 6.08 18.91 14.27
C THR A 109 6.73 17.57 13.94
N VAL A 110 7.51 17.54 12.86
CA VAL A 110 8.20 16.33 12.41
C VAL A 110 9.35 16.01 13.38
N PRO A 111 9.39 14.82 13.99
CA PRO A 111 10.50 14.42 14.85
C PRO A 111 11.74 14.02 14.01
N GLU A 112 12.88 13.88 14.68
CA GLU A 112 14.11 13.35 14.08
C GLU A 112 13.91 12.00 13.38
N ASP A 113 14.69 11.74 12.34
CA ASP A 113 14.68 10.51 11.53
C ASP A 113 13.33 10.17 10.90
N VAL A 114 12.42 11.14 10.77
CA VAL A 114 11.22 11.02 9.93
C VAL A 114 11.40 11.86 8.68
N VAL A 115 11.37 11.20 7.53
CA VAL A 115 11.55 11.81 6.21
C VAL A 115 10.40 11.43 5.29
N ASP A 116 9.96 12.37 4.47
CA ASP A 116 8.94 12.11 3.46
C ASP A 116 9.57 11.40 2.26
N MET A 117 9.08 10.20 1.95
CA MET A 117 9.58 9.37 0.86
C MET A 117 8.51 9.12 -0.20
N GLY A 118 8.91 9.17 -1.46
CA GLY A 118 8.06 8.80 -2.59
C GLY A 118 7.82 7.29 -2.65
N VAL A 119 6.59 6.90 -2.99
CA VAL A 119 6.21 5.52 -3.27
C VAL A 119 5.54 5.40 -4.65
N ASP A 120 5.83 4.31 -5.36
CA ASP A 120 5.19 3.97 -6.63
C ASP A 120 3.79 3.37 -6.42
N SER A 121 3.12 2.98 -7.52
CA SER A 121 1.78 2.36 -7.48
C SER A 121 1.77 0.98 -6.83
N ASN A 122 2.92 0.31 -6.76
CA ASN A 122 3.09 -1.02 -6.18
C ASN A 122 3.48 -0.95 -4.69
N GLY A 123 3.70 0.27 -4.16
CA GLY A 123 4.11 0.50 -2.78
C GLY A 123 5.61 0.40 -2.55
N ASN A 124 6.45 0.35 -3.59
CA ASN A 124 7.90 0.40 -3.45
C ASN A 124 8.36 1.85 -3.25
N PHE A 125 9.40 2.07 -2.43
CA PHE A 125 10.05 3.37 -2.32
C PHE A 125 10.80 3.73 -3.61
N VAL A 126 10.79 5.00 -4.00
CA VAL A 126 11.51 5.51 -5.19
C VAL A 126 12.39 6.70 -4.83
N CYS A 127 13.55 6.84 -5.48
CA CYS A 127 14.51 7.89 -5.12
C CYS A 127 14.10 9.28 -5.65
N SER A 128 13.25 9.34 -6.68
CA SER A 128 12.69 10.59 -7.18
C SER A 128 11.25 10.41 -7.65
N GLY A 129 10.42 11.44 -7.42
CA GLY A 129 9.00 11.42 -7.77
C GLY A 129 8.18 10.48 -6.90
N GLY A 130 7.43 9.58 -7.53
CA GLY A 130 6.44 8.71 -6.89
C GLY A 130 5.01 9.23 -7.03
N MET A 131 4.04 8.32 -6.97
CA MET A 131 2.62 8.64 -7.04
C MET A 131 2.11 9.24 -5.73
N ARG A 132 2.76 8.92 -4.61
CA ARG A 132 2.40 9.40 -3.28
C ARG A 132 3.66 9.59 -2.44
N SER A 133 3.60 10.56 -1.53
CA SER A 133 4.61 10.73 -0.48
C SER A 133 4.05 10.25 0.86
N LEU A 134 4.88 9.56 1.65
CA LEU A 134 4.57 9.05 2.98
C LEU A 134 5.72 9.38 3.95
N PRO A 135 5.42 9.76 5.20
CA PRO A 135 6.46 9.90 6.23
C PRO A 135 6.99 8.52 6.63
N VAL A 136 8.31 8.37 6.64
CA VAL A 136 9.02 7.14 6.96
C VAL A 136 10.00 7.39 8.09
N TRP A 137 9.95 6.57 9.13
CA TRP A 137 10.98 6.54 10.18
C TRP A 137 12.22 5.79 9.66
N THR A 138 13.26 6.53 9.24
CA THR A 138 14.53 5.99 8.75
C THR A 138 15.68 6.99 8.90
N THR A 139 16.88 6.47 9.15
CA THR A 139 18.14 7.24 9.07
C THR A 139 18.84 7.05 7.72
N GLN A 140 18.32 6.18 6.85
CA GLN A 140 18.94 5.78 5.58
C GLN A 140 17.93 5.81 4.43
N PRO A 141 17.40 6.99 4.04
CA PRO A 141 16.42 7.10 2.95
C PRO A 141 16.97 6.55 1.61
N ASP A 142 18.23 6.82 1.31
CA ASP A 142 18.87 6.39 0.05
C ASP A 142 18.99 4.87 -0.08
N ALA A 143 19.08 4.14 1.04
CA ALA A 143 19.13 2.69 1.02
C ALA A 143 17.74 2.10 0.69
N LEU A 144 16.70 2.64 1.31
CA LEU A 144 15.32 2.21 1.10
C LEU A 144 14.84 2.49 -0.32
N CYS A 145 15.16 3.66 -0.87
CA CYS A 145 14.72 4.01 -2.22
C CYS A 145 15.43 3.15 -3.29
N ARG A 146 16.75 2.91 -3.15
CA ARG A 146 17.48 2.00 -4.06
C ARG A 146 16.97 0.57 -3.99
N GLN A 147 16.59 0.11 -2.80
CA GLN A 147 15.98 -1.20 -2.63
C GLN A 147 14.64 -1.30 -3.37
N GLY A 148 13.81 -0.26 -3.28
CA GLY A 148 12.52 -0.22 -3.98
C GLY A 148 12.66 -0.20 -5.51
N GLU A 149 13.63 0.52 -6.05
CA GLU A 149 13.92 0.53 -7.50
C GLU A 149 14.38 -0.85 -8.02
N MET A 150 15.20 -1.58 -7.25
CA MET A 150 15.59 -2.96 -7.59
C MET A 150 14.37 -3.90 -7.62
N MET A 151 13.48 -3.79 -6.62
CA MET A 151 12.24 -4.56 -6.56
C MET A 151 11.33 -4.28 -7.76
N GLN A 152 11.23 -3.01 -8.18
CA GLN A 152 10.46 -2.61 -9.35
C GLN A 152 11.00 -3.25 -10.64
N GLN A 153 12.32 -3.25 -10.84
CA GLN A 153 12.94 -3.90 -12.00
C GLN A 153 12.67 -5.41 -12.05
N GLN A 154 12.74 -6.09 -10.92
CA GLN A 154 12.41 -7.52 -10.84
C GLN A 154 10.93 -7.79 -11.17
N GLN A 155 10.02 -6.92 -10.71
CA GLN A 155 8.59 -7.04 -11.02
C GLN A 155 8.32 -6.84 -12.51
N LEU A 156 8.98 -5.88 -13.16
CA LEU A 156 8.85 -5.64 -14.60
C LEU A 156 9.37 -6.84 -15.41
N GLN A 157 10.54 -7.38 -15.05
CA GLN A 157 11.09 -8.58 -15.71
C GLN A 157 10.16 -9.79 -15.56
N GLN A 158 9.52 -9.98 -14.39
CA GLN A 158 8.53 -11.04 -14.20
C GLN A 158 7.26 -10.82 -15.03
N GLN A 159 6.81 -9.58 -15.19
CA GLN A 159 5.66 -9.26 -16.04
C GLN A 159 5.97 -9.50 -17.52
N GLU A 160 7.17 -9.10 -17.98
CA GLU A 160 7.64 -9.37 -19.34
C GLU A 160 7.77 -10.87 -19.62
N ALA A 161 8.29 -11.65 -18.67
CA ALA A 161 8.38 -13.11 -18.77
C ALA A 161 7.01 -13.80 -18.79
N LYS A 162 6.01 -13.20 -18.15
CA LYS A 162 4.62 -13.71 -18.12
C LYS A 162 3.76 -13.18 -19.27
N ASN A 163 4.29 -12.32 -20.15
CA ASN A 163 3.54 -11.76 -21.27
C ASN A 163 3.33 -12.82 -22.38
N PRO A 164 2.09 -13.28 -22.63
CA PRO A 164 1.82 -14.33 -23.62
C PRO A 164 2.16 -13.91 -25.06
N PHE A 165 2.17 -12.60 -25.33
CA PHE A 165 2.54 -12.05 -26.64
C PHE A 165 4.06 -11.99 -26.88
N ASN A 166 4.87 -12.24 -25.86
CA ASN A 166 6.33 -12.28 -25.97
C ASN A 166 6.84 -13.72 -26.23
N GLN A 167 5.99 -14.74 -26.07
CA GLN A 167 6.32 -16.15 -26.34
C GLN A 167 6.28 -16.51 -27.85
N SER A 168 5.59 -15.71 -28.67
CA SER A 168 5.47 -15.94 -30.12
C SER A 168 6.76 -15.66 -30.90
N GLY A 169 7.69 -14.88 -30.34
CA GLY A 169 9.03 -14.66 -30.94
C GLY A 169 9.96 -15.86 -30.85
N GLN A 170 9.78 -16.75 -29.86
CA GLN A 170 10.62 -17.94 -29.70
C GLN A 170 10.26 -19.08 -30.67
N GLN A 171 9.02 -19.14 -31.17
CA GLN A 171 8.62 -20.15 -32.16
C GLN A 171 9.13 -19.85 -33.57
N GLN A 172 9.36 -18.58 -33.93
CA GLN A 172 9.91 -18.23 -35.25
C GLN A 172 11.41 -18.53 -35.39
N GLN A 173 12.19 -18.55 -34.31
CA GLN A 173 13.61 -18.93 -34.36
C GLN A 173 13.83 -20.45 -34.49
N GLN A 174 12.92 -21.29 -33.96
CA GLN A 174 13.04 -22.76 -34.13
C GLN A 174 12.70 -23.24 -35.55
N GLN A 175 11.84 -22.53 -36.29
CA GLN A 175 11.54 -22.90 -37.70
C GLN A 175 12.65 -22.48 -38.69
N GLN A 176 13.46 -21.46 -38.39
CA GLN A 176 14.59 -21.09 -39.25
C GLN A 176 15.82 -21.98 -39.07
N GLN A 177 16.04 -22.59 -37.89
CA GLN A 177 17.15 -23.52 -37.68
C GLN A 177 16.92 -24.92 -38.28
N GLN A 178 15.66 -25.34 -38.48
CA GLN A 178 15.36 -26.62 -39.15
C GLN A 178 15.50 -26.60 -40.68
N GLN A 179 15.56 -25.42 -41.32
CA GLN A 179 15.78 -25.31 -42.77
C GLN A 179 17.26 -25.31 -43.20
N GLN A 180 18.21 -25.25 -42.26
CA GLN A 180 19.65 -25.27 -42.58
C GLN A 180 20.34 -26.64 -42.36
N GLN A 181 19.59 -27.71 -42.03
CA GLN A 181 20.14 -29.06 -41.84
C GLN A 181 19.63 -30.09 -42.86
N GLN A 182 19.51 -29.72 -44.14
CA GLN A 182 19.41 -30.71 -45.22
C GLN A 182 20.80 -30.97 -45.83
N PRO A 183 21.34 -32.20 -45.77
CA PRO A 183 22.56 -32.54 -46.50
C PRO A 183 22.28 -32.65 -48.02
N PRO A 184 23.30 -32.44 -48.88
CA PRO A 184 23.12 -32.47 -50.33
C PRO A 184 22.75 -33.88 -50.83
N LYS A 185 21.82 -33.96 -51.79
CA LYS A 185 21.44 -35.20 -52.49
C LYS A 185 22.64 -35.77 -53.28
N GLN A 186 23.07 -36.98 -52.94
CA GLN A 186 23.85 -37.83 -53.84
C GLN A 186 22.89 -38.64 -54.71
N GLN A 187 23.11 -38.55 -56.03
CA GLN A 187 22.49 -39.40 -57.04
C GLN A 187 23.22 -40.75 -57.07
N GLU A 188 22.54 -41.84 -56.76
CA GLU A 188 22.99 -43.19 -57.12
C GLU A 188 21.88 -43.96 -57.83
N LYS A 189 22.30 -44.67 -58.87
CA LYS A 189 21.46 -45.38 -59.83
C LYS A 189 20.79 -46.60 -59.20
N SER A 190 19.53 -46.79 -59.62
CA SER A 190 18.76 -48.05 -59.66
C SER A 190 19.63 -49.31 -59.70
N ASP A 191 19.37 -50.22 -58.75
CA ASP A 191 19.12 -51.63 -59.04
C ASP A 191 18.15 -52.20 -58.00
N GLY A 192 16.98 -52.59 -58.47
CA GLY A 192 15.83 -52.95 -57.66
C GLY A 192 15.93 -54.37 -57.11
N VAL A 193 16.46 -54.52 -55.88
CA VAL A 193 16.11 -55.61 -54.96
C VAL A 193 16.21 -55.08 -53.53
N ALA A 194 15.13 -55.21 -52.75
CA ALA A 194 15.09 -54.73 -51.36
C ALA A 194 15.92 -55.63 -50.43
N GLY A 195 16.72 -55.00 -49.56
CA GLY A 195 17.72 -55.66 -48.70
C GLY A 195 17.22 -56.73 -47.73
N TRP A 196 15.91 -56.83 -47.48
CA TRP A 196 15.33 -57.87 -46.62
C TRP A 196 15.33 -59.28 -47.25
N ILE A 197 15.49 -59.38 -48.59
CA ILE A 197 15.52 -60.66 -49.30
C ILE A 197 16.88 -61.37 -49.12
N LYS A 198 17.94 -60.62 -48.77
CA LYS A 198 19.30 -61.15 -48.61
C LYS A 198 19.52 -61.89 -47.27
N ASP A 199 18.67 -61.65 -46.28
CA ASP A 199 18.75 -62.27 -44.95
C ASP A 199 17.97 -63.60 -44.84
N MET A 200 17.29 -64.04 -45.91
CA MET A 200 16.41 -65.22 -45.89
C MET A 200 17.02 -66.49 -46.50
N PHE A 201 18.13 -66.39 -47.24
CA PHE A 201 18.86 -67.54 -47.78
C PHE A 201 20.35 -67.39 -47.49
N GLY A 202 20.84 -68.18 -46.53
CA GLY A 202 22.21 -68.17 -46.06
C GLY A 202 23.25 -68.41 -47.16
N SER A 203 24.44 -67.89 -46.88
CA SER A 203 25.67 -67.88 -47.66
C SER A 203 26.03 -69.20 -48.38
N ASN A 204 26.52 -69.07 -49.61
CA ASN A 204 27.56 -69.94 -50.17
C ASN A 204 28.87 -69.14 -50.28
#